data_AF-W1XX06-F1
#
_entry.id   AF-W1XX06-F1
#
_cell.length_a   1.000
_cell.length_b   1.000
_cell.length_c   1.000
_cell.angle_alpha   90.00
_cell.angle_beta   90.00
_cell.angle_gamma   90.00
#
_symmetry.space_group_name_H-M   'P 1'
#
loop_
_entity.id
_entity.type
_entity.pdbx_description
1 polymer ?
#
loop_
_entity_poly.entity_id
_entity_poly.type
_entity_poly.pdbx_seq_one_letter_code
_entity_poly.pdbx_strand_id
1 'polypeptide(L)'
;IQHGLAIAAGIKAAKDLGNMPPNICNAAYLASQARQLADSYSKNVITRVIGEQQMKELGMHSYLAVGQGSQNESLMSVIEYKGNASEDARPIVLVGKGL
;
A
#
# COMPACT_ATOMS: atom_id res chain seq x y z
N ILE A 1 12.59 18.00 -17.01
CA ILE A 1 11.56 17.12 -17.65
C ILE A 1 11.33 15.84 -16.85
N GLN A 2 12.37 15.05 -16.52
CA GLN A 2 12.23 13.78 -15.78
C GLN A 2 11.41 13.88 -14.47
N HIS A 3 11.66 14.88 -13.63
CA HIS A 3 10.88 15.09 -12.40
C HIS A 3 9.38 15.26 -12.66
N GLY A 4 9.01 16.06 -13.66
CA GLY A 4 7.60 16.25 -14.05
C GLY A 4 6.95 14.95 -14.55
N LEU A 5 7.68 14.13 -15.31
CA LEU A 5 7.19 12.82 -15.76
C LEU A 5 6.96 11.86 -14.59
N ALA A 6 7.84 11.85 -13.59
CA ALA A 6 7.69 11.03 -12.40
C ALA A 6 6.44 11.41 -11.59
N ILE A 7 6.20 12.71 -11.39
CA ILE A 7 4.98 13.21 -10.72
C ILE A 7 3.74 12.81 -11.53
N ALA A 8 3.76 13.03 -12.85
CA ALA A 8 2.63 12.70 -13.71
C ALA A 8 2.31 11.19 -13.69
N ALA A 9 3.33 10.33 -13.67
CA ALA A 9 3.17 8.89 -13.55
C ALA A 9 2.52 8.49 -12.21
N GLY A 10 2.96 9.08 -11.10
CA GLY A 10 2.36 8.86 -9.78
C GLY A 10 0.89 9.30 -9.72
N ILE A 11 0.58 10.48 -10.26
CA ILE A 11 -0.81 10.97 -10.35
C ILE A 11 -1.67 10.05 -11.21
N LYS A 12 -1.15 9.59 -12.36
CA LYS A 12 -1.87 8.66 -13.24
C LYS A 12 -2.17 7.35 -12.52
N ALA A 13 -1.19 6.76 -11.84
CA ALA A 13 -1.39 5.52 -11.08
C ALA A 13 -2.47 5.68 -9.99
N ALA A 14 -2.47 6.79 -9.25
CA ALA A 14 -3.50 7.08 -8.26
C ALA A 14 -4.89 7.23 -8.88
N LYS A 15 -5.00 7.89 -10.04
CA LYS A 15 -6.26 8.01 -10.80
C LYS A 15 -6.74 6.67 -11.33
N ASP A 16 -5.84 5.85 -11.88
CA ASP A 16 -6.17 4.52 -12.41
C ASP A 16 -6.76 3.65 -11.29
N LEU A 17 -6.15 3.66 -10.09
CA LEU A 17 -6.68 2.98 -8.90
C LEU A 17 -8.05 3.50 -8.47
N GLY A 18 -8.24 4.82 -8.41
CA GLY A 18 -9.50 5.43 -7.98
C GLY A 18 -10.65 5.27 -8.98
N ASN A 19 -10.34 5.11 -10.28
CA ASN A 19 -11.33 4.91 -11.33
C ASN A 19 -11.75 3.44 -11.49
N MET A 20 -10.98 2.50 -10.94
CA MET A 20 -11.21 1.08 -11.16
C MET A 20 -12.32 0.56 -10.24
N PRO A 21 -13.26 -0.25 -10.76
CA PRO A 21 -14.40 -0.69 -9.96
C PRO A 21 -13.98 -1.67 -8.86
N PRO A 22 -14.72 -1.73 -7.74
CA PRO A 22 -14.33 -2.46 -6.53
C PRO A 22 -14.32 -3.99 -6.71
N ASN A 23 -14.97 -4.52 -7.75
CA ASN A 23 -14.89 -5.93 -8.10
C ASN A 23 -13.51 -6.33 -8.68
N ILE A 24 -12.72 -5.35 -9.13
CA ILE A 24 -11.34 -5.54 -9.62
C ILE A 24 -10.37 -4.95 -8.59
N CYS A 25 -10.60 -3.71 -8.15
CA CYS A 25 -9.77 -2.99 -7.20
C CYS A 25 -10.13 -3.34 -5.76
N ASN A 26 -9.89 -4.59 -5.36
CA ASN A 26 -10.08 -5.05 -3.98
C ASN A 26 -8.77 -4.96 -3.16
N ALA A 27 -8.83 -5.33 -1.88
CA ALA A 27 -7.67 -5.28 -0.99
C ALA A 27 -6.48 -6.13 -1.51
N ALA A 28 -6.74 -7.27 -2.14
CA ALA A 28 -5.72 -8.12 -2.72
C ALA A 28 -5.06 -7.48 -3.96
N TYR A 29 -5.86 -6.79 -4.78
CA TYR A 29 -5.34 -6.02 -5.91
C TYR A 29 -4.47 -4.85 -5.43
N LEU A 30 -4.91 -4.09 -4.42
CA LEU A 30 -4.09 -3.01 -3.85
C LEU A 30 -2.77 -3.54 -3.28
N ALA A 31 -2.81 -4.69 -2.61
CA ALA A 31 -1.61 -5.37 -2.11
C ALA A 31 -0.69 -5.86 -3.25
N SER A 32 -1.24 -6.32 -4.37
CA SER A 32 -0.45 -6.73 -5.53
C SER A 32 0.23 -5.54 -6.20
N GLN A 33 -0.46 -4.40 -6.34
CA GLN A 33 0.12 -3.16 -6.85
C GLN A 33 1.25 -2.64 -5.95
N ALA A 34 1.10 -2.75 -4.62
CA ALA A 34 2.15 -2.41 -3.67
C ALA A 34 3.39 -3.31 -3.79
N ARG A 35 3.20 -4.62 -4.07
CA ARG A 35 4.31 -5.55 -4.33
C ARG A 35 5.01 -5.22 -5.66
N GLN A 36 4.25 -4.97 -6.73
CA GLN A 36 4.81 -4.58 -8.03
C GLN A 36 5.66 -3.31 -7.93
N LEU A 37 5.27 -2.35 -7.08
CA LEU A 37 6.05 -1.15 -6.82
C LEU A 37 7.40 -1.48 -6.17
N ALA A 38 7.42 -2.38 -5.17
CA ALA A 38 8.66 -2.85 -4.57
C ALA A 38 9.53 -3.61 -5.58
N ASP A 39 8.95 -4.47 -6.42
CA ASP A 39 9.70 -5.20 -7.44
C ASP A 39 10.36 -4.25 -8.45
N SER A 40 9.63 -3.20 -8.87
CA SER A 40 10.12 -2.20 -9.81
C SER A 40 11.23 -1.32 -9.24
N TYR A 41 11.23 -1.11 -7.92
CA TYR A 41 12.16 -0.21 -7.22
C TYR A 41 12.86 -0.90 -6.03
N SER A 42 13.24 -2.17 -6.23
CA SER A 42 13.73 -3.09 -5.18
C SER A 42 14.96 -2.63 -4.43
N LYS A 43 15.71 -1.66 -4.98
CA LYS A 43 16.86 -1.05 -4.31
C LYS A 43 16.46 -0.23 -3.09
N ASN A 44 15.34 0.48 -3.17
CA ASN A 44 14.97 1.51 -2.19
C ASN A 44 13.54 1.34 -1.66
N VAL A 45 12.73 0.43 -2.22
CA VAL A 45 11.33 0.24 -1.82
C VAL A 45 11.14 -1.18 -1.29
N ILE A 46 10.61 -1.28 -0.08
CA ILE A 46 10.28 -2.54 0.58
C ILE A 46 8.78 -2.52 0.88
N THR A 47 8.09 -3.60 0.53
CA THR A 47 6.66 -3.75 0.82
C THR A 47 6.41 -4.97 1.71
N ARG A 48 5.68 -4.77 2.79
CA ARG A 48 5.12 -5.83 3.63
C ARG A 48 3.59 -5.80 3.55
N VAL A 49 2.98 -6.96 3.35
CA VAL A 49 1.53 -7.10 3.39
C VAL A 49 1.15 -7.80 4.68
N ILE A 50 0.29 -7.16 5.46
CA ILE A 50 -0.26 -7.66 6.72
C ILE A 50 -1.65 -8.22 6.42
N GLY A 51 -1.86 -9.49 6.75
CA GLY A 51 -3.16 -10.17 6.64
C GLY A 51 -3.91 -10.25 7.97
N GLU A 52 -5.10 -10.84 7.96
CA GLU A 52 -6.01 -10.80 9.11
C GLU A 52 -5.45 -11.43 10.39
N GLN A 53 -4.71 -12.53 10.27
CA GLN A 53 -4.07 -13.18 11.42
C GLN A 53 -3.06 -12.24 12.09
N GLN A 54 -2.19 -11.61 11.31
CA GLN A 54 -1.20 -10.67 11.83
C GLN A 54 -1.87 -9.41 12.38
N MET A 55 -2.94 -8.93 11.74
CA MET A 55 -3.75 -7.82 12.27
C MET A 55 -4.35 -8.16 13.63
N LYS A 56 -4.79 -9.41 13.83
CA LYS A 56 -5.32 -9.88 15.12
C LYS A 56 -4.25 -9.91 16.19
N GLU A 57 -3.05 -10.41 15.87
CA GLU A 57 -1.89 -10.42 16.76
C GLU A 57 -1.44 -9.00 17.14
N LEU A 58 -1.55 -8.05 16.20
CA LEU A 58 -1.25 -6.63 16.40
C LEU A 58 -2.38 -5.86 17.13
N GLY A 59 -3.50 -6.51 17.48
CA GLY A 59 -4.62 -5.89 18.20
C GLY A 59 -5.46 -4.93 17.35
N MET A 60 -5.48 -5.08 16.02
CA MET A 60 -6.18 -4.19 15.08
C MET A 60 -7.69 -4.50 14.99
N HIS A 61 -8.35 -4.63 16.14
CA HIS A 61 -9.74 -5.12 16.23
C HIS A 61 -10.75 -4.24 15.48
N SER A 62 -10.58 -2.91 15.48
CA SER A 62 -11.48 -2.02 14.74
C SER A 62 -11.37 -2.19 13.22
N TYR A 63 -10.17 -2.47 12.70
CA TYR A 63 -9.97 -2.73 11.27
C TYR A 63 -10.61 -4.06 10.87
N LEU A 64 -10.36 -5.11 11.66
CA LEU A 64 -10.96 -6.43 11.45
C LEU A 64 -12.48 -6.41 11.53
N ALA A 65 -13.07 -5.63 12.45
CA ALA A 65 -14.52 -5.52 12.59
C ALA A 65 -15.19 -4.95 11.33
N VAL A 66 -14.57 -3.99 10.66
CA VAL A 66 -15.07 -3.46 9.37
C VAL A 66 -14.89 -4.48 8.25
N GLY A 67 -13.74 -5.17 8.24
CA GLY A 67 -13.39 -6.19 7.26
C GLY A 67 -14.31 -7.42 7.26
N GLN A 68 -14.79 -7.83 8.43
CA GLN A 68 -15.65 -9.02 8.61
C GLN A 68 -16.96 -8.98 7.80
N GLY A 69 -17.41 -7.80 7.36
CA GLY A 69 -18.59 -7.68 6.50
C GLY A 69 -18.33 -8.04 5.03
N SER A 70 -17.07 -8.26 4.64
CA SER A 70 -16.64 -8.52 3.26
C SER A 70 -16.39 -10.00 3.01
N GLN A 71 -16.61 -10.44 1.77
CA GLN A 71 -16.16 -11.76 1.29
C GLN A 71 -14.67 -11.78 0.94
N ASN A 72 -14.06 -10.60 0.71
CA ASN A 72 -12.64 -10.46 0.43
C ASN A 72 -11.87 -10.27 1.74
N GLU A 73 -10.75 -10.99 1.88
CA GLU A 73 -9.83 -10.86 3.01
C GLU A 73 -9.32 -9.42 3.18
N SER A 74 -9.25 -8.98 4.42
CA SER A 74 -8.69 -7.68 4.78
C SER A 74 -7.17 -7.70 4.75
N LEU A 75 -6.59 -6.87 3.88
CA LEU A 75 -5.14 -6.74 3.71
C LEU A 75 -4.70 -5.30 3.96
N MET A 76 -3.52 -5.14 4.54
CA MET A 76 -2.87 -3.83 4.73
C MET A 76 -1.47 -3.88 4.14
N SER A 77 -1.19 -2.94 3.23
CA SER A 77 0.15 -2.80 2.64
C SER A 77 0.93 -1.73 3.41
N VAL A 78 2.11 -2.10 3.89
CA VAL A 78 3.09 -1.20 4.48
C VAL A 78 4.23 -1.07 3.48
N ILE A 79 4.41 0.13 2.93
CA ILE A 79 5.44 0.43 1.93
C ILE A 79 6.46 1.37 2.59
N GLU A 80 7.72 0.95 2.57
CA GLU A 80 8.85 1.68 3.14
C GLU A 80 9.79 2.12 2.01
N TYR A 81 10.08 3.43 1.97
CA TYR A 81 11.07 3.99 1.06
C TYR A 81 12.36 4.34 1.81
N LYS A 82 13.44 3.62 1.51
CA LYS A 82 14.79 3.75 2.08
C LYS A 82 15.70 4.53 1.16
N GLY A 83 15.32 5.77 0.85
CA GLY A 83 16.12 6.67 0.02
C GLY A 83 17.11 7.55 0.77
N ASN A 84 17.09 7.53 2.10
CA ASN A 84 18.02 8.32 2.92
C ASN A 84 19.31 7.53 3.13
N ALA A 85 20.46 8.22 3.07
CA ALA A 85 21.76 7.61 3.34
C ALA A 85 21.95 7.21 4.81
N SER A 86 21.20 7.81 5.73
CA SER A 86 21.19 7.46 7.14
C SER A 86 20.03 6.52 7.45
N GLU A 87 20.35 5.34 8.00
CA GLU A 87 19.36 4.35 8.45
C GLU A 87 18.51 4.85 9.62
N ASP A 88 19.05 5.75 10.44
CA ASP A 88 18.38 6.33 11.62
C ASP A 88 17.55 7.58 11.28
N ALA A 89 17.43 7.92 10.00
CA ALA A 89 16.62 9.05 9.57
C ALA A 89 15.15 8.83 9.98
N ARG A 90 14.59 9.84 10.65
CA ARG A 90 13.18 9.82 11.06
C ARG A 90 12.27 9.70 9.83
N PRO A 91 11.40 8.68 9.75
CA PRO A 91 10.55 8.48 8.58
C PRO A 91 9.42 9.50 8.54
N ILE A 92 8.98 9.84 7.32
CA ILE A 92 7.70 10.50 7.10
C ILE A 92 6.67 9.39 6.86
N VAL A 93 5.60 9.38 7.65
CA VAL A 93 4.53 8.38 7.54
C VAL A 93 3.34 8.98 6.82
N LEU A 94 2.93 8.35 5.72
CA LEU A 94 1.72 8.67 4.98
C LEU A 94 0.71 7.56 5.21
N VAL A 95 -0.52 7.90 5.60
CA VAL A 95 -1.61 6.95 5.84
C VAL A 95 -2.74 7.22 4.87
N GLY A 96 -3.11 6.22 4.09
CA GLY A 96 -4.22 6.27 3.13
C GLY A 96 -5.37 5.36 3.55
N LYS A 97 -6.61 5.84 3.39
CA LYS A 97 -7.81 5.00 3.54
C LYS A 97 -7.99 4.15 2.28
N GLY A 98 -8.01 2.82 2.42
CA GLY A 98 -8.29 1.89 1.32
C GLY A 98 -9.52 1.03 1.63
N LEU A 99 -10.71 1.57 1.31
CA LEU A 99 -12.00 0.88 1.41
C LEU A 99 -12.51 0.52 0.02
#